data_AF-A0AAE2W3T5-F1
#
_entry.id   AF-A0AAE2W3T5-F1
#
_cell.length_a   1.000
_cell.length_b   1.000
_cell.length_c   1.000
_cell.angle_alpha   90.00
_cell.angle_beta   90.00
_cell.angle_gamma   90.00
#
_symmetry.space_group_name_H-M   'P 1'
#
loop_
_entity.id
_entity.type
_entity.pdbx_description
1 polymer ?
#
loop_
_entity_poly.entity_id
_entity_poly.type
_entity_poly.pdbx_seq_one_letter_code
_entity_poly.pdbx_strand_id
1 'polypeptide(L)'
;MNEAALGVHASGSRPALSGSEPAESSDDDAGSGGGGAPGGRITLRALLAVARLTPPQAAQLVADLLEQVELTATRRGRPVTLPPEAVTVSDGGRLTIEGVTSRIEVDDGLVDLIRGIAANCRGSGFGDLLRESVSGTVDPQESSRRIRRVIDPELDPDGEARRRRRIADLVEAATVRPSASSRAAAEPRDPSATRNGPAVATGSLVTGTGWYPPVRSPWHSRRRRPSRRQGLYAVLALVVLAGSAVAAPRAWDQLSRGWDALVHPVNASSAQNRIEPVSPPPPAPEDPAAAGGVAPAAVDTGAPAASGQITGVTASFADGSCSPGRPCAVRVDVRLDPSTVGAVTWKLNVYDRCTGEVREGSDVTIPAEPGRDGVYGLSRATLPDSPALAVAAITSVPAVAASEPLYVPAENAVCR
;
A
#
# COMPACT_ATOMS: atom_id res chain seq x y z
N MET A 1 59.63 52.01 -31.82
CA MET A 1 58.20 51.61 -31.92
C MET A 1 57.92 50.73 -30.70
N ASN A 2 58.09 51.26 -29.50
CA ASN A 2 57.15 52.04 -28.66
C ASN A 2 56.29 51.06 -27.84
N GLU A 3 56.69 50.77 -26.59
CA GLU A 3 56.18 51.36 -25.33
C GLU A 3 54.82 50.74 -24.92
N ALA A 4 54.41 50.56 -23.67
CA ALA A 4 54.93 50.51 -22.31
C ALA A 4 53.68 50.41 -21.39
N ALA A 5 53.88 50.11 -20.10
CA ALA A 5 52.95 50.31 -18.94
C ALA A 5 51.76 49.33 -18.80
N LEU A 6 51.53 48.52 -17.75
CA LEU A 6 51.68 48.59 -16.27
C LEU A 6 50.83 49.64 -15.52
N GLY A 7 50.06 49.15 -14.51
CA GLY A 7 49.34 49.88 -13.44
C GLY A 7 47.87 49.43 -13.35
N VAL A 8 47.32 48.70 -12.35
CA VAL A 8 47.36 48.70 -10.86
C VAL A 8 46.81 49.98 -10.21
N HIS A 9 45.54 49.94 -9.77
CA HIS A 9 44.93 50.58 -8.58
C HIS A 9 43.61 49.81 -8.28
N ALA A 10 43.41 49.06 -7.19
CA ALA A 10 43.29 49.42 -5.78
C ALA A 10 42.03 50.24 -5.42
N SER A 11 40.92 49.56 -5.13
CA SER A 11 39.84 49.96 -4.19
C SER A 11 39.04 48.66 -3.93
N GLY A 12 38.91 48.07 -2.74
CA GLY A 12 38.65 48.69 -1.46
C GLY A 12 37.16 48.58 -1.13
N SER A 13 36.62 47.37 -0.94
CA SER A 13 35.29 47.18 -0.34
C SER A 13 35.26 45.89 0.49
N ARG A 14 35.13 46.13 1.77
CA ARG A 14 35.13 45.26 2.94
C ARG A 14 33.81 44.48 3.01
N PRO A 15 33.78 43.15 3.15
CA PRO A 15 32.60 42.49 3.69
C PRO A 15 32.53 42.79 5.18
N ALA A 16 31.37 43.31 5.60
CA ALA A 16 31.06 43.53 7.01
C ALA A 16 31.06 42.18 7.73
N LEU A 17 32.02 42.03 8.65
CA LEU A 17 31.91 41.15 9.80
C LEU A 17 30.83 41.72 10.71
N SER A 18 29.63 41.15 10.63
CA SER A 18 28.67 41.09 11.74
C SER A 18 28.67 39.61 12.12
N GLY A 19 29.41 39.21 13.14
CA GLY A 19 28.99 39.46 14.52
C GLY A 19 27.99 38.37 14.91
N SER A 20 28.41 37.10 14.81
CA SER A 20 27.67 35.98 15.39
C SER A 20 27.90 36.01 16.90
N GLU A 21 27.12 36.82 17.61
CA GLU A 21 26.94 36.67 19.05
C GLU A 21 25.91 35.55 19.31
N PRO A 22 26.14 34.69 20.31
CA PRO A 22 25.34 33.51 20.56
C PRO A 22 24.07 33.89 21.32
N ALA A 23 22.92 33.82 20.66
CA ALA A 23 21.63 33.89 21.33
C ALA A 23 21.34 32.53 21.98
N GLU A 24 21.68 32.49 23.26
CA GLU A 24 21.03 31.79 24.38
C GLU A 24 20.01 30.69 24.05
N SER A 25 20.35 29.51 24.58
CA SER A 25 19.42 28.47 25.00
C SER A 25 18.26 29.04 25.81
N SER A 26 17.06 29.05 25.24
CA SER A 26 15.81 29.06 26.02
C SER A 26 15.48 27.61 26.42
N ASP A 27 16.16 27.16 27.46
CA ASP A 27 15.58 26.22 28.42
C ASP A 27 14.68 27.04 29.34
N ASP A 28 13.38 27.03 29.09
CA ASP A 28 12.24 27.40 29.94
C ASP A 28 11.02 27.10 29.05
N ASP A 29 10.02 26.26 29.34
CA ASP A 29 9.39 26.02 30.62
C ASP A 29 8.56 24.72 30.49
N ALA A 30 9.10 23.59 30.95
CA ALA A 30 8.36 22.35 31.12
C ALA A 30 7.58 22.43 32.44
N GLY A 31 6.48 23.18 32.43
CA GLY A 31 5.68 23.48 33.62
C GLY A 31 4.18 23.37 33.37
N SER A 32 3.66 22.16 33.50
CA SER A 32 2.35 21.80 34.07
C SER A 32 1.26 22.89 34.19
N GLY A 33 0.10 22.64 33.57
CA GLY A 33 -1.18 22.96 34.21
C GLY A 33 -2.03 24.05 33.57
N GLY A 34 -2.37 23.91 32.29
CA GLY A 34 -3.50 24.61 31.68
C GLY A 34 -4.57 23.62 31.30
N GLY A 35 -5.72 23.65 31.99
CA GLY A 35 -6.92 22.87 31.65
C GLY A 35 -7.53 23.33 30.32
N GLY A 36 -6.82 23.07 29.22
CA GLY A 36 -7.38 23.14 27.88
C GLY A 36 -8.44 22.05 27.76
N ALA A 37 -9.62 22.42 27.28
CA ALA A 37 -10.67 21.49 26.87
C ALA A 37 -10.04 20.30 26.12
N PRO A 38 -10.53 19.05 26.31
CA PRO A 38 -9.91 17.88 25.71
C PRO A 38 -9.78 18.12 24.21
N GLY A 39 -8.55 18.40 23.75
CA GLY A 39 -8.25 18.70 22.36
C GLY A 39 -8.82 17.59 21.51
N GLY A 40 -9.51 17.95 20.43
CA GLY A 40 -10.28 17.03 19.62
C GLY A 40 -9.39 15.92 19.06
N ARG A 41 -9.35 14.78 19.74
CA ARG A 41 -8.67 13.57 19.27
C ARG A 41 -9.71 12.66 18.65
N ILE A 42 -9.41 12.19 17.46
CA ILE A 42 -10.21 11.18 16.78
C ILE A 42 -9.34 9.95 16.55
N THR A 43 -9.92 8.76 16.65
CA THR A 43 -9.20 7.54 16.27
C THR A 43 -8.92 7.59 14.77
N LEU A 44 -7.75 7.12 14.34
CA LEU A 44 -7.39 7.08 12.92
C LEU A 44 -8.46 6.33 12.11
N ARG A 45 -8.99 5.22 12.66
CA ARG A 45 -10.07 4.46 12.04
C ARG A 45 -11.35 5.28 11.83
N ALA A 46 -11.75 6.09 12.82
CA ALA A 46 -12.92 6.96 12.68
C ALA A 46 -12.68 8.07 11.66
N LEU A 47 -11.48 8.64 11.60
CA LEU A 47 -11.09 9.61 10.56
C LEU A 47 -11.19 9.00 9.17
N LEU A 48 -10.59 7.83 8.96
CA LEU A 48 -10.59 7.12 7.67
C LEU A 48 -12.00 6.69 7.23
N ALA A 49 -12.93 6.48 8.16
CA ALA A 49 -14.31 6.12 7.84
C ALA A 49 -15.10 7.29 7.22
N VAL A 50 -14.70 8.53 7.49
CA VAL A 50 -15.46 9.74 7.07
C VAL A 50 -14.69 10.62 6.08
N ALA A 51 -13.36 10.46 6.00
CA ALA A 51 -12.49 11.28 5.17
C ALA A 51 -11.72 10.43 4.17
N ARG A 52 -11.58 10.98 2.95
CA ARG A 52 -10.70 10.45 1.91
C ARG A 52 -9.44 11.31 1.88
N LEU A 53 -8.28 10.65 2.00
CA LEU A 53 -6.97 11.30 2.11
C LEU A 53 -6.39 11.61 0.73
N THR A 54 -5.64 12.70 0.60
CA THR A 54 -4.77 12.89 -0.57
C THR A 54 -3.47 12.08 -0.41
N PRO A 55 -2.77 11.71 -1.50
CA PRO A 55 -1.48 11.01 -1.42
C PRO A 55 -0.48 11.63 -0.43
N PRO A 56 -0.22 12.97 -0.44
CA PRO A 56 0.69 13.58 0.52
C PRO A 56 0.19 13.52 1.97
N GLN A 57 -1.13 13.54 2.22
CA GLN A 57 -1.68 13.35 3.57
C GLN A 57 -1.53 11.91 4.06
N ALA A 58 -1.77 10.94 3.18
CA ALA A 58 -1.59 9.52 3.47
C ALA A 58 -0.11 9.21 3.75
N ALA A 59 0.80 9.73 2.92
CA ALA A 59 2.25 9.63 3.12
C ALA A 59 2.67 10.19 4.49
N GLN A 60 2.17 11.37 4.87
CA GLN A 60 2.46 11.98 6.18
C GLN A 60 1.98 11.11 7.35
N LEU A 61 0.77 10.56 7.28
CA LEU A 61 0.24 9.70 8.34
C LEU A 61 1.01 8.38 8.47
N VAL A 62 1.46 7.81 7.34
CA VAL A 62 2.31 6.61 7.33
C VAL A 62 3.69 6.90 7.90
N ALA A 63 4.29 8.04 7.55
CA ALA A 63 5.57 8.48 8.11
C ALA A 63 5.50 8.63 9.63
N ASP A 64 4.50 9.36 10.14
CA ASP A 64 4.28 9.55 11.57
C ASP A 64 4.04 8.18 12.27
N LEU A 65 3.31 7.25 11.64
CA LEU A 65 3.10 5.90 12.18
C LEU A 65 4.40 5.10 12.31
N LEU A 66 5.24 5.08 11.26
CA LEU A 66 6.53 4.38 11.30
C LEU A 66 7.46 4.98 12.36
N GLU A 67 7.52 6.32 12.46
CA GLU A 67 8.32 7.01 13.46
C GLU A 67 7.88 6.64 14.89
N GLN A 68 6.57 6.64 15.17
CA GLN A 68 6.04 6.28 16.48
C GLN A 68 6.32 4.82 16.84
N VAL A 69 6.28 3.90 15.87
CA VAL A 69 6.64 2.49 16.10
C VAL A 69 8.12 2.34 16.41
N GLU A 70 9.01 3.01 15.67
CA GLU A 70 10.46 3.00 15.94
C GLU A 70 10.81 3.61 17.30
N LEU A 71 10.18 4.74 17.66
CA LEU A 71 10.32 5.39 18.97
C LEU A 71 9.86 4.47 20.11
N THR A 72 8.79 3.70 19.89
CA THR A 72 8.27 2.80 20.92
C THR A 72 9.12 1.52 21.02
N ALA A 73 9.63 1.01 19.91
CA ALA A 73 10.51 -0.16 19.85
C ALA A 73 11.84 0.09 20.58
N THR A 74 12.48 1.23 20.31
CA THR A 74 13.75 1.62 20.94
C THR A 74 13.64 1.82 22.45
N ARG A 75 12.52 2.37 22.95
CA ARG A 75 12.32 2.61 24.39
C ARG A 75 12.04 1.36 25.23
N ARG A 76 11.46 0.31 24.64
CA ARG A 76 10.88 -0.80 25.44
C ARG A 76 11.51 -2.17 25.20
N GLY A 77 12.38 -2.32 24.18
CA GLY A 77 13.11 -3.56 23.91
C GLY A 77 12.20 -4.80 23.79
N ARG A 78 10.91 -4.60 23.54
CA ARG A 78 9.87 -5.63 23.53
C ARG A 78 8.80 -5.28 22.50
N PRO A 79 8.20 -6.30 21.86
CA PRO A 79 7.14 -6.11 20.88
C PRO A 79 5.93 -5.38 21.49
N VAL A 80 5.43 -4.40 20.75
CA VAL A 80 4.40 -3.43 21.12
C VAL A 80 3.10 -3.81 20.39
N THR A 81 1.99 -3.90 21.11
CA THR A 81 0.68 -4.05 20.47
C THR A 81 0.17 -2.71 19.97
N LEU A 82 -0.30 -2.66 18.73
CA LEU A 82 -0.95 -1.49 18.15
C LEU A 82 -2.42 -1.82 17.91
N PRO A 83 -3.29 -1.75 18.94
CA PRO A 83 -4.71 -1.85 18.67
C PRO A 83 -5.10 -0.68 17.74
N PRO A 84 -5.91 -0.91 16.70
CA PRO A 84 -6.31 0.15 15.76
C PRO A 84 -6.95 1.37 16.46
N GLU A 85 -7.52 1.15 17.64
CA GLU A 85 -8.17 2.16 18.48
C GLU A 85 -7.17 2.99 19.32
N ALA A 86 -5.93 2.51 19.51
CA ALA A 86 -4.86 3.25 20.19
C ALA A 86 -4.24 4.34 19.32
N VAL A 87 -4.41 4.24 17.99
CA VAL A 87 -3.86 5.20 17.06
C VAL A 87 -4.85 6.36 16.93
N THR A 88 -4.45 7.50 17.48
CA THR A 88 -5.24 8.73 17.47
C THR A 88 -4.54 9.79 16.64
N VAL A 89 -5.33 10.64 15.99
CA VAL A 89 -4.84 11.83 15.29
C VAL A 89 -5.28 13.03 16.12
N SER A 90 -4.31 13.87 16.49
CA SER A 90 -4.57 15.11 17.20
C SER A 90 -5.19 16.18 16.30
N ASP A 91 -5.77 17.19 16.91
CA ASP A 91 -6.16 18.45 16.29
C ASP A 91 -5.01 19.13 15.54
N GLY A 92 -3.75 18.93 15.94
CA GLY A 92 -2.57 19.37 15.20
C GLY A 92 -2.21 18.54 13.97
N GLY A 93 -3.02 17.53 13.62
CA GLY A 93 -2.75 16.61 12.52
C GLY A 93 -1.55 15.69 12.75
N ARG A 94 -1.19 15.43 14.02
CA ARG A 94 -0.13 14.49 14.39
C ARG A 94 -0.73 13.16 14.82
N LEU A 95 -0.10 12.06 14.40
CA LEU A 95 -0.49 10.73 14.84
C LEU A 95 0.23 10.37 16.15
N THR A 96 -0.53 9.91 17.14
CA THR A 96 -0.01 9.44 18.43
C THR A 96 -0.59 8.08 18.79
N ILE A 97 0.21 7.24 19.44
CA ILE A 97 -0.18 5.88 19.86
C ILE A 97 -0.36 5.87 21.38
N GLU A 98 -1.60 5.76 21.88
CA GLU A 98 -1.91 5.72 23.31
C GLU A 98 -2.20 4.31 23.83
N GLY A 99 -1.68 3.95 25.01
CA GLY A 99 -2.20 2.80 25.77
C GLY A 99 -1.86 1.41 25.21
N VAL A 100 -0.58 1.05 25.24
CA VAL A 100 -0.12 -0.30 24.84
C VAL A 100 -0.21 -1.27 26.02
N THR A 101 -1.11 -2.26 25.97
CA THR A 101 -1.11 -3.44 26.85
C THR A 101 -0.98 -4.73 26.04
N SER A 102 -0.26 -5.69 26.60
CA SER A 102 0.58 -6.65 25.88
C SER A 102 -0.13 -7.81 25.16
N ARG A 103 0.59 -8.30 24.14
CA ARG A 103 0.49 -9.55 23.34
C ARG A 103 -0.42 -9.50 22.10
N ILE A 104 0.23 -9.26 20.96
CA ILE A 104 0.09 -9.85 19.59
C ILE A 104 1.22 -9.21 18.74
N GLU A 105 1.64 -9.89 17.68
CA GLU A 105 2.74 -9.52 16.78
C GLU A 105 2.53 -8.13 16.17
N VAL A 106 3.55 -7.27 16.28
CA VAL A 106 3.56 -5.86 15.84
C VAL A 106 3.25 -5.72 14.36
N ASP A 107 3.61 -6.75 13.57
CA ASP A 107 3.65 -6.68 12.12
C ASP A 107 2.24 -6.66 11.52
N ASP A 108 1.36 -7.57 11.93
CA ASP A 108 -0.01 -7.68 11.39
C ASP A 108 -0.83 -6.40 11.63
N GLY A 109 -0.73 -5.82 12.82
CA GLY A 109 -1.49 -4.61 13.17
C GLY A 109 -1.01 -3.37 12.41
N LEU A 110 0.31 -3.21 12.24
CA LEU A 110 0.89 -2.12 11.46
C LEU A 110 0.49 -2.25 9.98
N VAL A 111 0.61 -3.46 9.44
CA VAL A 111 0.24 -3.83 8.07
C VAL A 111 -1.24 -3.48 7.80
N ASP A 112 -2.15 -3.83 8.70
CA ASP A 112 -3.58 -3.54 8.56
C ASP A 112 -3.89 -2.04 8.62
N LEU A 113 -3.19 -1.28 9.47
CA LEU A 113 -3.32 0.18 9.52
C LEU A 113 -2.86 0.83 8.21
N ILE A 114 -1.72 0.40 7.67
CA ILE A 114 -1.20 0.92 6.41
C ILE A 114 -2.15 0.58 5.26
N ARG A 115 -2.69 -0.65 5.21
CA ARG A 115 -3.74 -1.02 4.25
C ARG A 115 -4.99 -0.16 4.39
N GLY A 116 -5.39 0.15 5.63
CA GLY A 116 -6.51 1.05 5.92
C GLY A 116 -6.30 2.47 5.39
N ILE A 117 -5.10 3.02 5.57
CA ILE A 117 -4.71 4.32 5.00
C ILE A 117 -4.73 4.25 3.46
N ALA A 118 -4.12 3.20 2.89
CA ALA A 118 -4.03 2.98 1.45
C ALA A 118 -5.41 2.83 0.77
N ALA A 119 -6.37 2.19 1.44
CA ALA A 119 -7.73 2.02 0.94
C ALA A 119 -8.54 3.34 0.93
N ASN A 120 -8.15 4.31 1.76
CA ASN A 120 -8.82 5.60 1.89
C ASN A 120 -8.09 6.75 1.19
N CYS A 121 -6.96 6.48 0.55
CA CYS A 121 -6.28 7.43 -0.32
C CYS A 121 -7.08 7.69 -1.60
N ARG A 122 -7.09 8.94 -2.07
CA ARG A 122 -7.59 9.37 -3.37
C ARG A 122 -6.51 9.19 -4.42
N GLY A 123 -6.92 8.88 -5.65
CA GLY A 123 -6.02 8.64 -6.77
C GLY A 123 -5.63 7.17 -6.91
N SER A 124 -5.31 6.76 -8.13
CA SER A 124 -5.14 5.36 -8.53
C SER A 124 -3.72 4.79 -8.37
N GLY A 125 -2.72 5.58 -7.99
CA GLY A 125 -1.32 5.11 -7.93
C GLY A 125 -0.81 4.84 -6.52
N PHE A 126 -0.83 5.86 -5.65
CA PHE A 126 -0.15 5.81 -4.36
C PHE A 126 -0.67 4.70 -3.42
N GLY A 127 -2.00 4.53 -3.34
CA GLY A 127 -2.61 3.51 -2.49
C GLY A 127 -2.23 2.08 -2.90
N ASP A 128 -2.08 1.83 -4.20
CA ASP A 128 -1.73 0.50 -4.71
C ASP A 128 -0.24 0.20 -4.47
N LEU A 129 0.65 1.19 -4.70
CA LEU A 129 2.07 1.08 -4.34
C LEU A 129 2.27 0.83 -2.84
N LEU A 130 1.48 1.49 -2.00
CA LEU A 130 1.55 1.32 -0.56
C LEU A 130 1.07 -0.09 -0.15
N ARG A 131 -0.01 -0.63 -0.74
CA ARG A 131 -0.44 -2.02 -0.47
C ARG A 131 0.58 -3.05 -0.94
N GLU A 132 1.18 -2.83 -2.11
CA GLU A 132 2.24 -3.70 -2.64
C GLU A 132 3.49 -3.67 -1.74
N SER A 133 3.85 -2.50 -1.21
CA SER A 133 5.03 -2.35 -0.35
C SER A 133 4.94 -3.14 0.97
N VAL A 134 3.72 -3.46 1.40
CA VAL A 134 3.40 -4.20 2.62
C VAL A 134 3.13 -5.68 2.31
N SER A 135 3.04 -6.05 1.03
CA SER A 135 2.77 -7.42 0.60
C SER A 135 4.09 -8.17 0.34
N GLY A 136 4.20 -9.40 0.85
CA GLY A 136 5.23 -10.35 0.45
C GLY A 136 6.57 -10.31 1.19
N THR A 137 6.73 -9.52 2.25
CA THR A 137 7.95 -9.50 3.07
C THR A 137 7.69 -10.05 4.47
N VAL A 138 8.56 -10.96 4.93
CA VAL A 138 8.54 -11.50 6.30
C VAL A 138 9.45 -10.70 7.24
N ASP A 139 10.32 -9.84 6.69
CA ASP A 139 11.22 -8.97 7.47
C ASP A 139 10.60 -7.57 7.67
N PRO A 140 10.27 -7.17 8.92
CA PRO A 140 9.71 -5.85 9.23
C PRO A 140 10.62 -4.68 8.83
N GLN A 141 11.94 -4.87 8.86
CA GLN A 141 12.88 -3.81 8.46
C GLN A 141 12.88 -3.59 6.95
N GLU A 142 12.81 -4.66 6.17
CA GLU A 142 12.65 -4.59 4.73
C GLU A 142 11.33 -3.91 4.34
N SER A 143 10.22 -4.31 4.98
CA SER A 143 8.91 -3.69 4.81
C SER A 143 8.98 -2.19 5.06
N SER A 144 9.58 -1.78 6.20
CA SER A 144 9.73 -0.36 6.57
C SER A 144 10.57 0.42 5.56
N ARG A 145 11.66 -0.16 5.03
CA ARG A 145 12.49 0.48 3.98
C ARG A 145 11.76 0.59 2.65
N ARG A 146 10.90 -0.37 2.31
CA ARG A 146 10.10 -0.36 1.08
C ARG A 146 8.99 0.68 1.16
N ILE A 147 8.30 0.75 2.30
CA ILE A 147 7.28 1.77 2.58
C ILE A 147 7.90 3.18 2.50
N ARG A 148 9.07 3.40 3.13
CA ARG A 148 9.80 4.69 3.04
C ARG A 148 10.05 5.13 1.59
N ARG A 149 10.56 4.23 0.75
CA ARG A 149 10.79 4.52 -0.68
C ARG A 149 9.53 4.94 -1.44
N VAL A 150 8.35 4.46 -1.03
CA VAL A 150 7.07 4.83 -1.66
C VAL A 150 6.55 6.18 -1.17
N ILE A 151 6.76 6.51 0.11
CA ILE A 151 6.25 7.76 0.69
C ILE A 151 7.18 8.97 0.45
N ASP A 152 8.50 8.77 0.35
CA ASP A 152 9.48 9.85 0.21
C ASP A 152 9.17 10.82 -0.94
N PRO A 153 8.76 10.38 -2.15
CA PRO A 153 8.42 11.29 -3.24
C PRO A 153 7.22 12.21 -2.95
N GLU A 154 6.33 11.82 -2.03
CA GLU A 154 5.13 12.57 -1.65
C GLU A 154 5.38 13.53 -0.46
N LEU A 155 6.54 13.39 0.20
CA LEU A 155 6.93 14.16 1.39
C LEU A 155 7.85 15.32 1.02
N ASP A 156 7.27 16.43 0.58
CA ASP A 156 8.00 17.70 0.42
C ASP A 156 8.30 18.34 1.79
N PRO A 157 9.57 18.50 2.22
CA PRO A 157 9.89 19.01 3.57
C PRO A 157 9.33 20.42 3.81
N ASP A 158 9.31 21.29 2.80
CA ASP A 158 8.83 22.67 2.95
C ASP A 158 7.30 22.74 3.11
N GLY A 159 6.60 21.71 2.62
CA GLY A 159 5.15 21.58 2.67
C GLY A 159 4.58 20.98 3.96
N GLU A 160 5.40 20.53 4.92
CA GLU A 160 4.93 19.76 6.08
C GLU A 160 3.90 20.52 6.92
N ALA A 161 4.19 21.77 7.28
CA ALA A 161 3.29 22.59 8.09
C ALA A 161 1.93 22.84 7.41
N ARG A 162 1.89 22.86 6.07
CA ARG A 162 0.65 22.98 5.30
C ARG A 162 -0.10 21.66 5.28
N ARG A 163 0.58 20.52 5.13
CA ARG A 163 -0.04 19.19 5.17
C ARG A 163 -0.66 18.91 6.54
N ARG A 164 0.07 19.17 7.63
CA ARG A 164 -0.44 19.00 9.01
C ARG A 164 -1.69 19.83 9.27
N ARG A 165 -1.71 21.10 8.82
CA ARG A 165 -2.92 21.95 8.87
C ARG A 165 -4.10 21.35 8.11
N ARG A 166 -3.88 20.81 6.90
CA ARG A 166 -4.97 20.15 6.16
C ARG A 166 -5.48 18.87 6.85
N ILE A 167 -4.63 18.14 7.57
CA ILE A 167 -5.05 16.98 8.36
C ILE A 167 -5.84 17.45 9.60
N ALA A 168 -5.40 18.53 10.24
CA ALA A 168 -6.12 19.18 11.33
C ALA A 168 -7.55 19.58 10.91
N ASP A 169 -7.69 20.25 9.77
CA ASP A 169 -9.00 20.64 9.22
C ASP A 169 -9.92 19.41 9.00
N LEU A 170 -9.36 18.26 8.58
CA LEU A 170 -10.11 17.01 8.42
C LEU A 170 -10.54 16.42 9.77
N VAL A 171 -9.69 16.48 10.79
CA VAL A 171 -10.00 16.04 12.15
C VAL A 171 -11.10 16.91 12.77
N GLU A 172 -11.00 18.23 12.60
CA GLU A 172 -12.03 19.17 13.05
C GLU A 172 -13.37 18.90 12.35
N ALA A 173 -13.37 18.78 11.01
CA ALA A 173 -14.58 18.47 10.25
C ALA A 173 -15.20 17.11 10.63
N ALA A 174 -14.37 16.12 10.97
CA ALA A 174 -14.81 14.79 11.39
C ALA A 174 -15.39 14.78 12.82
N THR A 175 -14.86 15.60 13.72
CA THR A 175 -15.31 15.69 15.12
C THR A 175 -16.58 16.53 15.28
N VAL A 176 -16.76 17.56 14.45
CA VAL A 176 -17.93 18.46 14.49
C VAL A 176 -19.21 17.78 13.98
N ARG A 177 -19.12 16.71 13.19
CA ARG A 177 -20.28 15.93 12.72
C ARG A 177 -20.68 14.90 13.79
N PRO A 178 -21.74 15.10 14.58
CA PRO A 178 -22.16 14.08 15.53
C PRO A 178 -22.69 12.90 14.73
N SER A 179 -22.18 11.71 15.06
CA SER A 179 -22.66 10.41 14.56
C SER A 179 -24.18 10.35 14.52
N ALA A 180 -24.76 10.50 13.32
CA ALA A 180 -26.18 10.32 13.06
C ALA A 180 -26.53 8.82 12.87
N SER A 181 -25.84 7.91 13.56
CA SER A 181 -26.14 6.47 13.57
C SER A 181 -26.67 5.96 14.92
N SER A 182 -27.35 6.81 15.69
CA SER A 182 -28.15 6.38 16.84
C SER A 182 -29.54 7.04 16.90
N ARG A 183 -30.28 7.08 15.79
CA ARG A 183 -31.75 7.09 15.87
C ARG A 183 -32.26 5.70 15.57
N ALA A 184 -32.29 4.91 16.64
CA ALA A 184 -33.06 3.70 16.76
C ALA A 184 -34.49 3.96 16.28
N ALA A 185 -34.98 2.99 15.51
CA ALA A 185 -36.39 2.77 15.27
C ALA A 185 -37.12 2.71 16.62
N ALA A 186 -37.84 3.79 16.94
CA ALA A 186 -38.88 3.80 17.94
C ALA A 186 -40.19 4.12 17.20
N GLU A 187 -40.96 3.05 16.97
CA GLU A 187 -42.40 2.94 17.17
C GLU A 187 -43.31 4.11 16.70
N PRO A 188 -44.28 3.86 15.81
CA PRO A 188 -45.32 4.84 15.49
C PRO A 188 -46.38 4.84 16.59
N ARG A 189 -46.56 5.98 17.27
CA ARG A 189 -47.76 6.26 18.08
C ARG A 189 -48.36 7.62 17.74
N ASP A 190 -49.69 7.57 17.63
CA ASP A 190 -50.66 8.64 17.39
C ASP A 190 -50.43 9.94 18.19
N PRO A 191 -50.78 11.10 17.60
CA PRO A 191 -50.94 12.35 18.33
C PRO A 191 -52.42 12.68 18.54
N SER A 192 -52.91 12.53 19.77
CA SER A 192 -54.12 13.24 20.18
C SER A 192 -54.09 13.70 21.65
N ALA A 193 -54.17 15.02 21.79
CA ALA A 193 -55.00 15.76 22.74
C ALA A 193 -54.44 16.15 24.14
N THR A 194 -54.41 17.49 24.33
CA THR A 194 -54.88 18.28 25.51
C THR A 194 -54.08 18.21 26.82
N ARG A 195 -54.03 19.21 27.72
CA ARG A 195 -54.39 20.65 27.81
C ARG A 195 -54.09 21.07 29.28
N ASN A 196 -53.32 22.15 29.47
CA ASN A 196 -53.27 23.13 30.58
C ASN A 196 -53.73 22.82 32.04
N GLY A 197 -52.77 22.90 32.99
CA GLY A 197 -52.73 23.66 34.29
C GLY A 197 -53.67 23.30 35.48
N PRO A 198 -53.52 23.90 36.69
CA PRO A 198 -52.38 24.53 37.37
C PRO A 198 -52.17 24.08 38.87
N ALA A 199 -51.30 24.80 39.58
CA ALA A 199 -50.61 24.58 40.87
C ALA A 199 -51.41 24.35 42.17
N VAL A 200 -50.79 23.65 43.14
CA VAL A 200 -50.85 23.93 44.59
C VAL A 200 -49.49 23.64 45.24
N ALA A 201 -49.05 24.56 46.11
CA ALA A 201 -47.82 24.53 46.88
C ALA A 201 -48.05 23.92 48.28
N THR A 202 -47.07 23.14 48.76
CA THR A 202 -46.87 22.89 50.19
C THR A 202 -45.37 22.71 50.43
N GLY A 203 -44.77 23.60 51.23
CA GLY A 203 -43.35 23.57 51.56
C GLY A 203 -43.02 22.58 52.68
N SER A 204 -41.73 22.25 52.83
CA SER A 204 -41.09 21.97 54.12
C SER A 204 -39.56 21.78 53.98
N LEU A 205 -38.82 22.78 54.46
CA LEU A 205 -37.65 22.75 55.37
C LEU A 205 -36.58 21.63 55.30
N VAL A 206 -35.31 22.10 55.17
CA VAL A 206 -34.08 21.66 55.92
C VAL A 206 -33.49 20.29 55.48
N THR A 207 -32.19 20.02 55.28
CA THR A 207 -30.88 20.51 55.77
C THR A 207 -29.82 20.18 54.70
N GLY A 208 -28.76 20.98 54.60
CA GLY A 208 -27.55 20.62 53.86
C GLY A 208 -26.70 19.59 54.61
N THR A 209 -26.15 18.63 53.87
CA THR A 209 -25.03 17.79 54.29
C THR A 209 -24.15 17.46 53.08
N GLY A 210 -22.84 17.62 53.28
CA GLY A 210 -21.82 17.69 52.24
C GLY A 210 -21.62 16.42 51.43
N TRP A 211 -21.24 16.64 50.18
CA TRP A 211 -20.87 15.62 49.21
C TRP A 211 -19.38 15.26 49.39
N TYR A 212 -19.08 14.01 49.70
CA TYR A 212 -17.71 13.45 49.75
C TYR A 212 -17.51 12.48 48.57
N PRO A 213 -16.37 12.51 47.86
CA PRO A 213 -16.07 11.55 46.80
C PRO A 213 -15.62 10.19 47.40
N PRO A 214 -15.91 9.05 46.74
CA PRO A 214 -15.48 7.75 47.24
C PRO A 214 -13.98 7.53 47.02
N VAL A 215 -13.29 7.24 48.12
CA VAL A 215 -11.89 6.84 48.18
C VAL A 215 -11.74 5.39 47.70
N ARG A 216 -10.72 5.13 46.86
CA ARG A 216 -10.34 3.79 46.41
C ARG A 216 -9.78 2.96 47.58
N SER A 217 -10.23 1.71 47.71
CA SER A 217 -9.52 0.70 48.51
C SER A 217 -8.59 -0.13 47.61
N PRO A 218 -7.31 -0.32 47.99
CA PRO A 218 -6.44 -1.34 47.44
C PRO A 218 -6.57 -2.63 48.27
N TRP A 219 -6.26 -3.76 47.65
CA TRP A 219 -6.18 -5.13 48.21
C TRP A 219 -7.47 -5.95 48.30
N HIS A 220 -7.65 -6.86 47.32
CA HIS A 220 -7.61 -8.32 47.52
C HIS A 220 -7.63 -9.02 46.14
N SER A 221 -6.45 -9.29 45.56
CA SER A 221 -6.36 -10.18 44.40
C SER A 221 -6.44 -11.63 44.88
N ARG A 222 -7.63 -12.23 44.77
CA ARG A 222 -7.78 -13.68 44.94
C ARG A 222 -6.99 -14.37 43.84
N ARG A 223 -5.95 -15.13 44.22
CA ARG A 223 -5.22 -16.05 43.33
C ARG A 223 -6.21 -17.03 42.70
N ARG A 224 -6.61 -16.77 41.45
CA ARG A 224 -7.41 -17.70 40.66
C ARG A 224 -6.52 -18.89 40.31
N ARG A 225 -6.96 -20.08 40.70
CA ARG A 225 -6.33 -21.35 40.30
C ARG A 225 -6.23 -21.38 38.76
N PRO A 226 -5.07 -21.75 38.18
CA PRO A 226 -4.93 -21.85 36.74
C PRO A 226 -5.95 -22.85 36.22
N SER A 227 -6.80 -22.39 35.29
CA SER A 227 -7.84 -23.24 34.73
C SER A 227 -7.18 -24.40 33.98
N ARG A 228 -7.78 -25.60 34.09
CA ARG A 228 -7.30 -26.85 33.47
C ARG A 228 -6.99 -26.72 31.96
N ARG A 229 -7.55 -25.69 31.30
CA ARG A 229 -7.32 -25.34 29.90
C ARG A 229 -5.94 -24.70 29.63
N GLN A 230 -5.37 -23.97 30.59
CA GLN A 230 -4.02 -23.38 30.44
C GLN A 230 -2.93 -24.45 30.35
N GLY A 231 -3.12 -25.59 31.02
CA GLY A 231 -2.20 -26.73 30.90
C GLY A 231 -2.16 -27.31 29.49
N LEU A 232 -3.32 -27.38 28.80
CA LEU A 232 -3.40 -27.89 27.43
C LEU A 232 -2.62 -26.99 26.46
N TYR A 233 -2.76 -25.66 26.57
CA TYR A 233 -2.04 -24.72 25.71
C TYR A 233 -0.52 -24.74 25.97
N ALA A 234 -0.09 -24.92 27.21
CA ALA A 234 1.34 -25.06 27.52
C ALA A 234 1.94 -26.33 26.91
N VAL A 235 1.21 -27.44 26.92
CA VAL A 235 1.63 -28.69 26.26
C VAL A 235 1.67 -28.50 24.74
N LEU A 236 0.66 -27.86 24.15
CA LEU A 236 0.61 -27.63 22.71
C LEU A 236 1.74 -26.70 22.24
N ALA A 237 2.07 -25.67 23.01
CA ALA A 237 3.23 -24.81 22.75
C ALA A 237 4.56 -25.58 22.82
N LEU A 238 4.71 -26.51 23.77
CA LEU A 238 5.88 -27.39 23.86
C LEU A 238 6.00 -28.34 22.66
N VAL A 239 4.88 -28.88 22.17
CA VAL A 239 4.87 -29.74 20.97
C VAL A 239 5.27 -28.95 19.73
N VAL A 240 4.78 -27.72 19.56
CA VAL A 240 5.16 -26.85 18.44
C VAL A 240 6.64 -26.50 18.50
N LEU A 241 7.15 -26.13 19.69
CA LEU A 241 8.58 -25.85 19.88
C LEU A 241 9.44 -27.08 19.58
N ALA A 242 9.06 -28.26 20.07
CA ALA A 242 9.79 -29.50 19.79
C ALA A 242 9.76 -29.86 18.29
N GLY A 243 8.63 -29.68 17.62
CA GLY A 243 8.51 -29.90 16.17
C GLY A 243 9.40 -28.95 15.37
N SER A 244 9.45 -27.67 15.75
CA SER A 244 10.30 -26.67 15.09
C SER A 244 11.79 -26.98 15.22
N ALA A 245 12.23 -27.51 16.37
CA ALA A 245 13.63 -27.87 16.61
C ALA A 245 14.12 -29.04 15.74
N VAL A 246 13.22 -29.95 15.32
CA VAL A 246 13.58 -31.12 14.49
C VAL A 246 13.55 -30.79 12.99
N ALA A 247 12.70 -29.86 12.56
CA ALA A 247 12.57 -29.47 11.15
C ALA A 247 13.55 -28.37 10.72
N ALA A 248 13.95 -27.49 11.64
CA ALA A 248 14.84 -26.35 11.35
C ALA A 248 16.20 -26.73 10.72
N PRO A 249 16.91 -27.80 11.13
CA PRO A 249 18.23 -28.10 10.55
C PRO A 249 18.16 -28.45 9.06
N ARG A 250 17.12 -29.17 8.63
CA ARG A 250 16.98 -29.60 7.24
C ARG A 250 16.57 -28.47 6.30
N ALA A 251 15.74 -27.55 6.78
CA ALA A 251 15.37 -26.35 6.04
C ALA A 251 16.58 -25.41 5.88
N TRP A 252 17.43 -25.31 6.92
CA TRP A 252 18.65 -24.50 6.87
C TRP A 252 19.66 -25.02 5.84
N ASP A 253 19.85 -26.34 5.73
CA ASP A 253 20.76 -26.94 4.75
C ASP A 253 20.32 -26.76 3.28
N GLN A 254 19.03 -26.54 3.03
CA GLN A 254 18.53 -26.21 1.68
C GLN A 254 18.71 -24.72 1.37
N LEU A 255 18.50 -23.87 2.38
CA LEU A 255 18.62 -22.43 2.24
C LEU A 255 20.08 -21.97 2.12
N SER A 256 20.99 -22.61 2.86
CA SER A 256 22.44 -22.35 2.79
C SER A 256 23.02 -22.75 1.44
N ARG A 257 22.56 -23.86 0.84
CA ARG A 257 22.96 -24.27 -0.52
C ARG A 257 22.52 -23.30 -1.60
N GLY A 258 21.32 -22.73 -1.47
CA GLY A 258 20.85 -21.68 -2.38
C GLY A 258 21.64 -20.37 -2.21
N TRP A 259 21.99 -20.02 -0.96
CA TRP A 259 22.78 -18.84 -0.65
C TRP A 259 24.25 -18.94 -1.13
N ASP A 260 24.88 -20.11 -0.96
CA ASP A 260 26.27 -20.31 -1.43
C ASP A 260 26.39 -20.20 -2.95
N ALA A 261 25.34 -20.61 -3.69
CA ALA A 261 25.26 -20.45 -5.14
C ALA A 261 25.18 -18.98 -5.59
N LEU A 262 24.67 -18.09 -4.74
CA LEU A 262 24.52 -16.65 -5.04
C LEU A 262 25.73 -15.82 -4.59
N VAL A 263 26.35 -16.18 -3.47
CA VAL A 263 27.47 -15.42 -2.87
C VAL A 263 28.83 -15.86 -3.39
N HIS A 264 28.96 -17.16 -3.67
CA HIS A 264 30.13 -17.71 -4.35
C HIS A 264 29.69 -18.26 -5.71
N PRO A 265 29.37 -17.39 -6.69
CA PRO A 265 29.31 -17.84 -8.07
C PRO A 265 30.73 -18.27 -8.43
N VAL A 266 31.03 -19.55 -8.21
CA VAL A 266 32.28 -20.16 -8.62
C VAL A 266 32.40 -19.82 -10.10
N ASN A 267 33.52 -19.20 -10.48
CA ASN A 267 33.85 -18.84 -11.85
C ASN A 267 33.89 -20.10 -12.74
N ALA A 268 32.73 -20.67 -13.07
CA ALA A 268 32.57 -21.71 -14.08
C ALA A 268 33.00 -21.14 -15.45
N SER A 269 32.85 -19.82 -15.64
CA SER A 269 33.22 -19.12 -16.88
C SER A 269 34.72 -19.15 -17.22
N SER A 270 35.63 -19.47 -16.29
CA SER A 270 37.07 -19.58 -16.57
C SER A 270 37.55 -21.00 -16.89
N ALA A 271 36.72 -22.03 -16.72
CA ALA A 271 37.05 -23.40 -17.13
C ALA A 271 36.48 -23.77 -18.52
N GLN A 272 35.42 -23.10 -18.98
CA GLN A 272 34.80 -23.35 -20.29
C GLN A 272 35.41 -22.59 -21.48
N ASN A 273 36.34 -21.65 -21.28
CA ASN A 273 36.93 -20.86 -22.37
C ASN A 273 38.24 -21.44 -22.95
N ARG A 274 38.38 -22.76 -22.95
CA ARG A 274 39.38 -23.46 -23.75
C ARG A 274 38.64 -24.08 -24.94
N ILE A 275 38.70 -23.41 -26.08
CA ILE A 275 38.19 -23.94 -27.35
C ILE A 275 39.13 -25.08 -27.75
N GLU A 276 38.76 -26.29 -27.35
CA GLU A 276 39.31 -27.53 -27.91
C GLU A 276 38.65 -27.73 -29.28
N PRO A 277 39.39 -28.02 -30.36
CA PRO A 277 38.79 -28.25 -31.67
C PRO A 277 37.98 -29.55 -31.64
N VAL A 278 36.66 -29.44 -31.49
CA VAL A 278 35.78 -30.61 -31.41
C VAL A 278 35.41 -31.05 -32.83
N SER A 279 35.84 -32.26 -33.18
CA SER A 279 35.32 -33.02 -34.33
C SER A 279 33.79 -33.07 -34.31
N PRO A 280 33.12 -33.06 -35.48
CA PRO A 280 31.67 -33.08 -35.56
C PRO A 280 31.11 -34.32 -34.84
N PRO A 281 30.07 -34.17 -33.98
CA PRO A 281 29.44 -35.30 -33.32
C PRO A 281 28.71 -36.18 -34.36
N PRO A 282 28.69 -37.51 -34.18
CA PRO A 282 27.89 -38.40 -35.01
C PRO A 282 26.40 -38.01 -34.90
N PRO A 283 25.61 -38.16 -35.98
CA PRO A 283 24.18 -37.83 -35.94
C PRO A 283 23.50 -38.70 -34.88
N ALA A 284 22.91 -38.05 -33.87
CA ALA A 284 22.01 -38.73 -32.96
C ALA A 284 20.83 -39.29 -33.78
N PRO A 285 20.33 -40.50 -33.46
CA PRO A 285 19.14 -41.02 -34.10
C PRO A 285 18.00 -40.03 -33.88
N GLU A 286 17.38 -39.61 -34.98
CA GLU A 286 16.13 -38.85 -34.99
C GLU A 286 15.13 -39.57 -34.09
N ASP A 287 14.69 -38.93 -33.01
CA ASP A 287 13.51 -39.38 -32.28
C ASP A 287 12.32 -39.33 -33.26
N PRO A 288 11.74 -40.48 -33.66
CA PRO A 288 10.56 -40.49 -34.48
C PRO A 288 9.35 -40.33 -33.57
N ALA A 289 9.15 -39.14 -33.01
CA ALA A 289 7.99 -38.80 -32.19
C ALA A 289 7.64 -37.30 -32.18
N ALA A 290 7.57 -36.66 -33.35
CA ALA A 290 6.75 -35.47 -33.56
C ALA A 290 5.74 -35.74 -34.68
N ALA A 291 4.95 -36.80 -34.49
CA ALA A 291 3.90 -37.17 -35.42
C ALA A 291 2.69 -36.21 -35.29
N GLY A 292 2.50 -35.37 -36.31
CA GLY A 292 1.16 -35.01 -36.82
C GLY A 292 0.55 -33.66 -36.45
N GLY A 293 1.30 -32.75 -35.83
CA GLY A 293 0.76 -31.45 -35.41
C GLY A 293 1.05 -30.30 -36.38
N VAL A 294 0.04 -29.48 -36.69
CA VAL A 294 0.22 -28.26 -37.52
C VAL A 294 0.62 -27.09 -36.62
N ALA A 295 1.62 -26.31 -37.04
CA ALA A 295 2.02 -25.10 -36.33
C ALA A 295 0.85 -24.08 -36.32
N PRO A 296 0.49 -23.49 -35.16
CA PRO A 296 -0.61 -22.55 -35.09
C PRO A 296 -0.35 -21.27 -35.88
N ALA A 297 -1.38 -20.71 -36.49
CA ALA A 297 -1.26 -19.51 -37.32
C ALA A 297 -0.73 -18.30 -36.54
N ALA A 298 -0.06 -17.38 -37.23
CA ALA A 298 0.25 -16.06 -36.67
C ALA A 298 -1.04 -15.25 -36.50
N VAL A 299 -1.05 -14.34 -35.52
CA VAL A 299 -2.24 -13.51 -35.23
C VAL A 299 -2.03 -12.12 -35.82
N ASP A 300 -2.94 -11.75 -36.72
CA ASP A 300 -3.11 -10.37 -37.18
C ASP A 300 -4.29 -9.76 -36.43
N THR A 301 -4.03 -8.68 -35.68
CA THR A 301 -5.05 -7.98 -34.90
C THR A 301 -5.87 -7.00 -35.75
N GLY A 302 -5.48 -6.77 -37.02
CA GLY A 302 -6.16 -5.86 -37.93
C GLY A 302 -6.04 -4.39 -37.57
N ALA A 303 -5.24 -4.04 -36.55
CA ALA A 303 -5.04 -2.67 -36.08
C ALA A 303 -3.54 -2.39 -35.82
N PRO A 304 -3.07 -1.16 -36.10
CA PRO A 304 -1.68 -0.79 -35.88
C PRO A 304 -1.34 -0.64 -34.40
N ALA A 305 -0.05 -0.65 -34.04
CA ALA A 305 0.40 -0.45 -32.65
C ALA A 305 0.15 0.95 -32.09
N ALA A 306 -0.01 1.95 -32.97
CA ALA A 306 -0.28 3.35 -32.65
C ALA A 306 -1.20 3.95 -33.72
N SER A 307 -2.09 4.86 -33.31
CA SER A 307 -3.05 5.52 -34.20
C SER A 307 -3.63 6.77 -33.55
N GLY A 308 -3.74 7.85 -34.30
CA GLY A 308 -4.28 9.12 -33.80
C GLY A 308 -3.56 9.61 -32.54
N GLN A 309 -4.31 9.77 -31.45
CA GLN A 309 -3.79 10.22 -30.15
C GLN A 309 -3.17 9.09 -29.31
N ILE A 310 -3.23 7.85 -29.77
CA ILE A 310 -2.64 6.69 -29.11
C ILE A 310 -1.26 6.43 -29.71
N THR A 311 -0.21 6.58 -28.90
CA THR A 311 1.19 6.41 -29.31
C THR A 311 1.73 5.00 -29.04
N GLY A 312 0.95 4.17 -28.35
CA GLY A 312 1.25 2.74 -28.20
C GLY A 312 0.24 2.02 -27.32
N VAL A 313 0.05 0.73 -27.58
CA VAL A 313 -0.71 -0.18 -26.72
C VAL A 313 0.18 -1.37 -26.38
N THR A 314 0.34 -1.66 -25.10
CA THR A 314 1.05 -2.85 -24.62
C THR A 314 0.16 -3.66 -23.70
N ALA A 315 0.23 -4.98 -23.82
CA ALA A 315 -0.49 -5.92 -22.97
C ALA A 315 0.49 -6.87 -22.29
N SER A 316 0.17 -7.30 -21.07
CA SER A 316 0.93 -8.33 -20.34
C SER A 316 0.01 -9.15 -19.43
N PHE A 317 0.38 -10.39 -19.11
CA PHE A 317 -0.37 -11.19 -18.14
C PHE A 317 -0.21 -10.59 -16.75
N ALA A 318 -1.32 -10.21 -16.11
CA ALA A 318 -1.29 -9.62 -14.77
C ALA A 318 -0.87 -10.64 -13.71
N ASP A 319 -1.26 -11.91 -13.88
CA ASP A 319 -0.95 -13.02 -12.98
C ASP A 319 0.24 -13.88 -13.47
N GLY A 320 1.07 -13.32 -14.36
CA GLY A 320 2.28 -13.96 -14.91
C GLY A 320 2.04 -14.92 -16.08
N SER A 321 1.02 -15.78 -16.01
CA SER A 321 0.66 -16.67 -17.13
C SER A 321 -0.83 -16.97 -17.16
N CYS A 322 -1.32 -17.40 -18.33
CA CYS A 322 -2.69 -17.85 -18.51
C CYS A 322 -2.74 -19.27 -19.05
N SER A 323 -3.86 -19.95 -18.85
CA SER A 323 -4.09 -21.32 -19.34
C SER A 323 -5.43 -21.42 -20.07
N PRO A 324 -5.52 -22.27 -21.11
CA PRO A 324 -6.79 -22.55 -21.80
C PRO A 324 -7.91 -22.94 -20.82
N GLY A 325 -9.15 -22.57 -21.16
CA GLY A 325 -10.33 -22.85 -20.35
C GLY A 325 -10.44 -22.06 -19.03
N ARG A 326 -9.50 -21.15 -18.72
CA ARG A 326 -9.51 -20.34 -17.50
C ARG A 326 -9.72 -18.84 -17.80
N PRO A 327 -10.25 -18.07 -16.83
CA PRO A 327 -10.16 -16.62 -16.88
C PRO A 327 -8.70 -16.18 -16.90
N CYS A 328 -8.38 -15.23 -17.78
CA CYS A 328 -7.06 -14.65 -17.93
C CYS A 328 -7.12 -13.15 -17.63
N ALA A 329 -6.34 -12.70 -16.64
CA ALA A 329 -6.21 -11.28 -16.33
C ALA A 329 -5.04 -10.67 -17.12
N VAL A 330 -5.34 -9.62 -17.88
CA VAL A 330 -4.38 -8.92 -18.72
C VAL A 330 -4.29 -7.47 -18.27
N ARG A 331 -3.07 -7.00 -17.99
CA ARG A 331 -2.78 -5.59 -17.81
C ARG A 331 -2.60 -4.96 -19.18
N VAL A 332 -3.35 -3.89 -19.42
CA VAL A 332 -3.26 -3.08 -20.64
C VAL A 332 -2.71 -1.72 -20.26
N ASP A 333 -1.62 -1.32 -20.89
CA ASP A 333 -1.01 -0.01 -20.77
C ASP A 333 -1.15 0.70 -22.13
N VAL A 334 -1.81 1.86 -22.14
CA VAL A 334 -2.05 2.68 -23.34
C VAL A 334 -1.28 3.99 -23.19
N ARG A 335 -0.37 4.26 -24.12
CA ARG A 335 0.37 5.52 -24.22
C ARG A 335 -0.39 6.50 -25.10
N LEU A 336 -0.46 7.75 -24.67
CA LEU A 336 -1.21 8.82 -25.29
C LEU A 336 -0.27 9.97 -25.66
N ASP A 337 -0.56 10.64 -26.76
CA ASP A 337 0.00 11.97 -27.02
C ASP A 337 -0.79 13.00 -26.19
N PRO A 338 -0.16 13.70 -25.24
CA PRO A 338 -0.89 14.53 -24.28
C PRO A 338 -1.53 15.75 -24.95
N SER A 339 -2.81 15.63 -25.33
CA SER A 339 -3.80 16.72 -25.31
C SER A 339 -5.24 16.21 -25.40
N THR A 340 -6.09 16.66 -24.47
CA THR A 340 -7.57 16.57 -24.41
C THR A 340 -8.27 15.19 -24.44
N VAL A 341 -7.56 14.06 -24.50
CA VAL A 341 -8.20 12.74 -24.38
C VAL A 341 -8.88 12.63 -23.01
N GLY A 342 -10.21 12.52 -22.98
CA GLY A 342 -10.98 12.44 -21.72
C GLY A 342 -11.11 11.01 -21.18
N ALA A 343 -11.05 10.01 -22.07
CA ALA A 343 -11.11 8.61 -21.72
C ALA A 343 -10.52 7.76 -22.85
N VAL A 344 -10.06 6.56 -22.49
CA VAL A 344 -9.63 5.52 -23.42
C VAL A 344 -10.53 4.31 -23.22
N THR A 345 -10.99 3.75 -24.33
CA THR A 345 -11.80 2.52 -24.33
C THR A 345 -11.06 1.44 -25.10
N TRP A 346 -11.03 0.23 -24.54
CA TRP A 346 -10.46 -0.94 -25.19
C TRP A 346 -11.22 -2.22 -24.82
N LYS A 347 -11.02 -3.27 -25.61
CA LYS A 347 -11.49 -4.63 -25.33
C LYS A 347 -10.35 -5.63 -25.52
N LEU A 348 -10.50 -6.81 -24.93
CA LEU A 348 -9.60 -7.94 -25.18
C LEU A 348 -10.21 -8.87 -26.21
N ASN A 349 -9.54 -9.09 -27.33
CA ASN A 349 -9.93 -10.10 -28.31
C ASN A 349 -9.11 -11.38 -28.06
N VAL A 350 -9.79 -12.52 -28.06
CA VAL A 350 -9.17 -13.85 -27.95
C VAL A 350 -9.23 -14.52 -29.32
N TYR A 351 -8.06 -14.89 -29.83
CA TYR A 351 -7.88 -15.53 -31.12
C TYR A 351 -7.61 -17.01 -30.90
N ASP A 352 -8.41 -17.86 -31.52
CA ASP A 352 -8.07 -19.26 -31.69
C ASP A 352 -7.17 -19.39 -32.92
N ARG A 353 -5.91 -19.76 -32.69
CA ARG A 353 -4.88 -19.83 -33.73
C ARG A 353 -4.96 -21.11 -34.56
N CYS A 354 -5.79 -22.07 -34.14
CA CYS A 354 -6.04 -23.31 -34.86
C CYS A 354 -7.24 -23.18 -35.79
N THR A 355 -8.31 -22.52 -35.35
CA THR A 355 -9.54 -22.37 -36.14
C THR A 355 -9.65 -21.01 -36.85
N GLY A 356 -8.90 -20.00 -36.39
CA GLY A 356 -9.04 -18.61 -36.84
C GLY A 356 -10.24 -17.88 -36.22
N GLU A 357 -10.97 -18.51 -35.29
CA GLU A 357 -12.10 -17.87 -34.60
C GLU A 357 -11.61 -16.72 -33.71
N VAL A 358 -12.30 -15.59 -33.75
CA VAL A 358 -12.03 -14.43 -32.89
C VAL A 358 -13.21 -14.19 -31.98
N ARG A 359 -12.95 -14.17 -30.66
CA ARG A 359 -13.94 -13.83 -29.64
C ARG A 359 -13.63 -12.46 -29.08
N GLU A 360 -14.54 -11.53 -29.33
CA GLU A 360 -14.42 -10.18 -28.81
C GLU A 360 -14.86 -10.10 -27.35
N GLY A 361 -14.06 -9.41 -26.54
CA GLY A 361 -14.38 -9.11 -25.15
C GLY A 361 -15.30 -7.90 -25.01
N SER A 362 -15.68 -7.62 -23.76
CA SER A 362 -16.39 -6.40 -23.41
C SER A 362 -15.47 -5.18 -23.39
N ASP A 363 -16.01 -4.03 -23.77
CA ASP A 363 -15.31 -2.75 -23.65
C ASP A 363 -15.07 -2.37 -22.19
N VAL A 364 -13.88 -1.85 -21.93
CA VAL A 364 -13.43 -1.26 -20.66
C VAL A 364 -13.05 0.17 -20.96
N THR A 365 -13.66 1.12 -20.24
CA THR A 365 -13.38 2.55 -20.40
C THR A 365 -12.71 3.09 -19.16
N ILE A 366 -11.54 3.69 -19.32
CA ILE A 366 -10.77 4.30 -18.24
C ILE A 366 -10.62 5.80 -18.52
N PRO A 367 -10.96 6.67 -17.56
CA PRO A 367 -10.76 8.11 -17.71
C PRO A 367 -9.28 8.44 -17.80
N ALA A 368 -8.91 9.32 -18.73
CA ALA A 368 -7.55 9.84 -18.86
C ALA A 368 -7.48 11.21 -18.19
N GLU A 369 -6.52 11.38 -17.26
CA GLU A 369 -6.29 12.66 -16.62
C GLU A 369 -5.66 13.66 -17.62
N PRO A 370 -6.13 14.91 -17.68
CA PRO A 370 -5.52 15.91 -18.54
C PRO A 370 -4.02 16.08 -18.24
N GLY A 371 -3.19 16.01 -19.28
CA GLY A 371 -1.73 16.18 -19.19
C GLY A 371 -0.94 14.93 -18.84
N ARG A 372 -1.58 13.76 -18.67
CA ARG A 372 -0.90 12.46 -18.62
C ARG A 372 -0.61 11.94 -20.02
N ASP A 373 0.48 11.19 -20.14
CA ASP A 373 0.97 10.53 -21.35
C ASP A 373 0.55 9.06 -21.46
N GLY A 374 -0.35 8.60 -20.58
CA GLY A 374 -0.90 7.25 -20.67
C GLY A 374 -1.93 6.92 -19.60
N VAL A 375 -2.58 5.77 -19.79
CA VAL A 375 -3.51 5.13 -18.85
C VAL A 375 -3.21 3.64 -18.80
N TYR A 376 -3.50 3.01 -17.66
CA TYR A 376 -3.42 1.57 -17.53
C TYR A 376 -4.69 1.02 -16.89
N GLY A 377 -4.98 -0.26 -17.15
CA GLY A 377 -6.09 -0.95 -16.52
C GLY A 377 -5.95 -2.46 -16.59
N LEU A 378 -6.71 -3.14 -15.73
CA LEU A 378 -6.83 -4.59 -15.73
C LEU A 378 -8.09 -4.99 -16.48
N SER A 379 -7.96 -5.94 -17.40
CA SER A 379 -9.07 -6.52 -18.15
C SER A 379 -9.03 -8.04 -18.01
N ARG A 380 -10.19 -8.67 -18.08
CA ARG A 380 -10.31 -10.14 -17.98
C ARG A 380 -10.94 -10.69 -19.23
N ALA A 381 -10.39 -11.78 -19.74
CA ALA A 381 -10.96 -12.55 -20.84
C ALA A 381 -11.10 -14.02 -20.42
N THR A 382 -12.19 -14.66 -20.81
CA THR A 382 -12.35 -16.11 -20.63
C THR A 382 -11.74 -16.81 -21.83
N LEU A 383 -10.71 -17.63 -21.60
CA LEU A 383 -10.04 -18.35 -22.67
C LEU A 383 -10.84 -19.61 -23.05
N PRO A 384 -11.04 -19.88 -24.36
CA PRO A 384 -11.55 -21.16 -24.82
C PRO A 384 -10.66 -22.31 -24.34
N ASP A 385 -11.20 -23.52 -24.33
CA ASP A 385 -10.37 -24.72 -24.21
C ASP A 385 -9.83 -25.07 -25.60
N SER A 386 -8.73 -24.43 -26.00
CA SER A 386 -8.07 -24.59 -27.29
C SER A 386 -6.55 -24.66 -27.10
N PRO A 387 -5.83 -25.49 -27.88
CA PRO A 387 -4.41 -25.75 -27.67
C PRO A 387 -3.51 -24.59 -28.08
N ALA A 388 -4.00 -23.62 -28.86
CA ALA A 388 -3.23 -22.47 -29.30
C ALA A 388 -4.11 -21.22 -29.37
N LEU A 389 -3.94 -20.35 -28.39
CA LEU A 389 -4.67 -19.09 -28.27
C LEU A 389 -3.71 -17.90 -28.36
N ALA A 390 -4.26 -16.75 -28.71
CA ALA A 390 -3.64 -15.46 -28.40
C ALA A 390 -4.66 -14.49 -27.83
N VAL A 391 -4.18 -13.53 -27.04
CA VAL A 391 -4.99 -12.43 -26.53
C VAL A 391 -4.35 -11.12 -26.96
N ALA A 392 -5.13 -10.20 -27.53
CA ALA A 392 -4.66 -8.85 -27.85
C ALA A 392 -5.64 -7.81 -27.31
N ALA A 393 -5.10 -6.69 -26.81
CA ALA A 393 -5.90 -5.54 -26.44
C ALA A 393 -6.11 -4.66 -27.68
N ILE A 394 -7.35 -4.25 -27.94
CA ILE A 394 -7.70 -3.37 -29.06
C ILE A 394 -8.46 -2.17 -28.52
N THR A 395 -7.93 -0.99 -28.79
CA THR A 395 -8.54 0.29 -28.42
C THR A 395 -9.59 0.70 -29.45
N SER A 396 -10.64 1.39 -29.00
CA SER A 396 -11.73 1.91 -29.84
C SER A 396 -11.91 3.43 -29.69
N VAL A 397 -11.51 3.99 -28.55
CA VAL A 397 -11.53 5.43 -28.25
C VAL A 397 -10.20 5.82 -27.62
N PRO A 398 -9.56 6.93 -28.04
CA PRO A 398 -9.99 7.87 -29.10
C PRO A 398 -9.70 7.39 -30.54
N ALA A 399 -8.89 6.35 -30.70
CA ALA A 399 -8.51 5.80 -32.01
C ALA A 399 -8.37 4.29 -31.91
N VAL A 400 -8.31 3.61 -33.06
CA VAL A 400 -8.12 2.16 -33.12
C VAL A 400 -6.63 1.83 -33.23
N ALA A 401 -6.11 1.20 -32.18
CA ALA A 401 -4.76 0.64 -32.09
C ALA A 401 -4.78 -0.67 -31.29
N ALA A 402 -3.82 -1.57 -31.54
CA ALA A 402 -3.74 -2.87 -30.89
C ALA A 402 -2.38 -3.15 -30.25
N SER A 403 -2.38 -3.96 -29.19
CA SER A 403 -1.16 -4.53 -28.63
C SER A 403 -0.60 -5.64 -29.50
N GLU A 404 0.66 -6.01 -29.25
CA GLU A 404 1.16 -7.31 -29.70
C GLU A 404 0.34 -8.45 -29.06
N PRO A 405 0.13 -9.57 -29.78
CA PRO A 405 -0.60 -10.71 -29.24
C PRO A 405 0.19 -11.44 -28.14
N LEU A 406 -0.49 -11.73 -27.02
CA LEU A 406 0.01 -12.59 -25.96
C LEU A 406 -0.38 -14.04 -26.23
N TYR A 407 0.60 -14.92 -26.45
CA TYR A 407 0.34 -16.32 -26.78
C TYR A 407 0.07 -17.20 -25.55
N VAL A 408 -0.91 -18.11 -25.68
CA VAL A 408 -1.30 -19.08 -24.65
C VAL A 408 -1.47 -20.47 -25.28
N PRO A 409 -0.60 -21.46 -24.98
CA PRO A 409 0.67 -21.31 -24.27
C PRO A 409 1.68 -20.47 -25.07
N ALA A 410 2.68 -19.91 -24.38
CA ALA A 410 3.68 -19.04 -25.00
C ALA A 410 4.55 -19.78 -26.03
N GLU A 411 4.83 -21.06 -25.78
CA GLU A 411 5.69 -21.91 -26.59
C GLU A 411 5.05 -23.28 -26.80
N ASN A 412 5.53 -24.02 -27.81
CA ASN A 412 5.17 -25.42 -28.08
C ASN A 412 3.66 -25.66 -28.31
N ALA A 413 2.92 -24.64 -28.73
CA ALA A 413 1.52 -24.78 -29.13
C ALA A 413 1.42 -25.53 -30.47
N VAL A 414 0.48 -26.47 -30.57
CA VAL A 414 0.31 -27.33 -31.74
C VAL A 414 -1.19 -27.53 -31.99
N CYS A 415 -1.61 -27.36 -33.25
CA CYS A 415 -2.98 -27.63 -33.69
C CYS A 415 -3.11 -29.08 -34.16
N ARG A 416 -4.29 -29.67 -33.91
CA ARG A 416 -4.62 -31.05 -34.28
C ARG A 416 -5.79 -31.10 -35.25
#